data_AF-A0A2A4J900-F1
#
_entry.id   AF-A0A2A4J900-F1
#
_cell.length_a   1.000
_cell.length_b   1.000
_cell.length_c   1.000
_cell.angle_alpha   90.00
_cell.angle_beta   90.00
_cell.angle_gamma   90.00
#
_symmetry.space_group_name_H-M   'P 1'
#
loop_
_entity.id
_entity.type
_entity.pdbx_description
1 polymer ?
#
loop_
_entity_poly.entity_id
_entity_poly.type
_entity_poly.pdbx_seq_one_letter_code
_entity_poly.pdbx_strand_id
1 'polypeptide(L)'
;MLYQGFSADNLPTKMVTKIIFTLATLLTYTNSEYIPPGPVYPCPNDSKTTLLYPCVCEKGSDTGLYIRCENTGLAVLSVGLGNIAGLGLPVERLLLKELKISNLFGPLFHRSTIRVLQIEDTPIRSIDQYAFAGVNRTLQELYMINTEIDVFPKDAFMILGNLSVLSIDGHKMTKLAKDIFAGSEVVGKLERLHLSNGLISDIPPEAFQVLKKLKKLDLHGNKLVTLKRNQFKGLRDTELLDLRGMFARNTVIKVVHLDHNKIKKLDTNSFRGMRFL
;
A
#
# COMPACT_ATOMS: atom_id res chain seq x y z
N MET A 1 20.85 87.18 -41.64
CA MET A 1 21.42 86.38 -40.52
C MET A 1 20.24 85.67 -39.88
N LEU A 2 20.09 84.38 -40.19
CA LEU A 2 18.79 83.73 -40.30
C LEU A 2 18.29 83.12 -38.97
N TYR A 3 17.08 83.58 -38.59
CA TYR A 3 16.04 82.90 -37.81
C TYR A 3 15.81 81.45 -38.33
N GLN A 4 15.39 80.44 -37.56
CA GLN A 4 14.11 80.23 -36.85
C GLN A 4 14.35 79.07 -35.83
N GLY A 5 13.83 79.03 -34.60
CA GLY A 5 12.45 79.21 -34.18
C GLY A 5 11.65 77.90 -34.35
N PHE A 6 11.86 76.88 -33.50
CA PHE A 6 10.89 75.79 -33.36
C PHE A 6 10.19 75.89 -32.01
N SER A 7 8.99 76.48 -32.07
CA SER A 7 8.01 76.55 -31.00
C SER A 7 7.63 75.15 -30.53
N ALA A 8 7.54 74.98 -29.22
CA ALA A 8 6.86 73.87 -28.59
C ALA A 8 5.35 74.10 -28.65
N ASP A 9 4.78 74.08 -29.86
CA ASP A 9 3.34 74.10 -30.08
C ASP A 9 3.07 73.30 -31.36
N ASN A 10 2.19 72.31 -31.26
CA ASN A 10 1.79 71.35 -32.31
C ASN A 10 2.60 70.05 -32.39
N LEU A 11 2.66 69.31 -31.28
CA LEU A 11 2.36 67.87 -31.40
C LEU A 11 0.85 67.72 -31.18
N PRO A 12 0.08 67.14 -32.12
CA PRO A 12 -1.34 66.93 -31.88
C PRO A 12 -1.48 66.09 -30.62
N THR A 13 -2.24 66.57 -29.64
CA THR A 13 -2.54 65.89 -28.37
C THR A 13 -2.94 64.43 -28.60
N LYS A 14 -3.55 64.12 -29.76
CA LYS A 14 -3.89 62.76 -30.21
C LYS A 14 -2.71 61.79 -30.41
N MET A 15 -1.45 62.24 -30.56
CA MET A 15 -0.29 61.36 -30.81
C MET A 15 0.44 60.98 -29.52
N VAL A 16 0.54 61.90 -28.55
CA VAL A 16 1.09 61.61 -27.21
C VAL A 16 0.15 60.67 -26.44
N THR A 17 -1.17 60.86 -26.54
CA THR A 17 -2.14 59.94 -25.93
C THR A 17 -2.09 58.56 -26.57
N LYS A 18 -1.80 58.45 -27.88
CA LYS A 18 -1.69 57.15 -28.57
C LYS A 18 -0.44 56.37 -28.15
N ILE A 19 0.72 57.01 -27.98
CA ILE A 19 1.95 56.32 -27.57
C ILE A 19 1.86 55.83 -26.11
N ILE A 20 1.28 56.66 -25.22
CA ILE A 20 1.03 56.26 -23.82
C ILE A 20 -0.03 55.15 -23.75
N PHE A 21 -1.08 55.19 -24.58
CA PHE A 21 -2.05 54.09 -24.67
C PHE A 21 -1.46 52.81 -25.27
N THR A 22 -0.58 52.89 -26.26
CA THR A 22 0.05 51.68 -26.84
C THR A 22 1.07 51.03 -25.90
N LEU A 23 1.73 51.79 -25.03
CA LEU A 23 2.59 51.23 -23.98
C LEU A 23 1.77 50.71 -22.77
N ALA A 24 0.62 51.32 -22.48
CA ALA A 24 -0.29 50.87 -21.43
C ALA A 24 -1.06 49.59 -21.79
N THR A 25 -1.28 49.31 -23.08
CA THR A 25 -1.93 48.07 -23.54
C THR A 25 -1.02 46.84 -23.56
N LEU A 26 0.29 46.99 -23.32
CA LEU A 26 1.23 45.87 -23.19
C LEU A 26 1.48 45.43 -21.74
N LEU A 27 0.94 46.13 -20.74
CA LEU A 27 1.17 45.82 -19.32
C LEU A 27 0.06 44.98 -18.66
N THR A 28 -0.96 44.54 -19.39
CA THR A 28 -2.10 43.83 -18.79
C THR A 28 -2.28 42.40 -19.28
N TYR A 29 -1.20 41.62 -19.45
CA TYR A 29 -1.31 40.15 -19.59
C TYR A 29 -0.09 39.41 -19.05
N THR A 30 0.44 39.79 -17.89
CA THR A 30 1.30 38.88 -17.12
C THR A 30 0.47 38.31 -15.98
N ASN A 31 -0.33 37.29 -16.27
CA ASN A 31 -0.84 36.43 -15.21
C ASN A 31 0.37 35.68 -14.65
N SER A 32 0.88 36.12 -13.50
CA SER A 32 1.85 35.32 -12.73
C SER A 32 1.08 34.12 -12.17
N GLU A 33 1.00 33.06 -12.96
CA GLU A 33 0.42 31.81 -12.52
C GLU A 33 1.37 31.20 -11.50
N TYR A 34 0.90 31.05 -10.26
CA TYR A 34 1.67 30.40 -9.21
C TYR A 34 1.81 28.92 -9.59
N ILE A 35 3.00 28.54 -10.04
CA ILE A 35 3.35 27.14 -10.26
C ILE A 35 3.75 26.57 -8.89
N PRO A 36 2.95 25.67 -8.29
CA PRO A 36 3.30 25.09 -7.01
C PRO A 36 4.66 24.39 -7.12
N PRO A 37 5.50 24.43 -6.07
CA PRO A 37 6.74 23.66 -6.08
C PRO A 37 6.41 22.19 -6.32
N GLY A 38 7.24 21.52 -7.12
CA GLY A 38 7.12 20.09 -7.36
C GLY A 38 7.27 19.28 -6.04
N PRO A 39 6.98 17.97 -6.08
CA PRO A 39 7.08 17.12 -4.89
C PRO A 39 8.49 17.14 -4.29
N VAL A 40 8.60 16.98 -2.98
CA VAL A 40 9.91 16.90 -2.28
C VAL A 40 10.80 15.81 -2.89
N TYR A 41 10.21 14.68 -3.30
CA TYR A 41 10.90 13.59 -3.99
C TYR A 41 10.37 13.43 -5.41
N PRO A 42 10.92 14.15 -6.40
CA PRO A 42 10.53 13.98 -7.80
C PRO A 42 11.08 12.68 -8.38
N CYS A 43 10.42 12.14 -9.42
CA CYS A 43 10.96 11.02 -10.16
C CYS A 43 12.29 11.40 -10.84
N PRO A 44 13.22 10.45 -10.97
CA PRO A 44 14.43 10.66 -11.74
C PRO A 44 14.12 11.03 -13.20
N ASN A 45 15.02 11.78 -13.80
CA ASN A 45 14.99 12.12 -15.22
C ASN A 45 15.25 10.88 -16.11
N ASP A 46 14.85 10.95 -17.38
CA ASP A 46 14.77 9.81 -18.31
C ASP A 46 16.05 8.97 -18.43
N SER A 47 17.22 9.61 -18.34
CA SER A 47 18.52 8.92 -18.35
C SER A 47 18.71 7.97 -17.16
N LYS A 48 18.19 8.34 -15.98
CA LYS A 48 18.17 7.50 -14.78
C LYS A 48 16.99 6.53 -14.78
N THR A 49 15.86 6.91 -15.36
CA THR A 49 14.67 6.04 -15.46
C THR A 49 14.97 4.76 -16.23
N THR A 50 15.79 4.84 -17.27
CA THR A 50 16.22 3.65 -18.04
C THR A 50 16.99 2.63 -17.19
N LEU A 51 17.74 3.10 -16.17
CA LEU A 51 18.46 2.23 -15.23
C LEU A 51 17.54 1.54 -14.23
N LEU A 52 16.29 2.00 -14.08
CA LEU A 52 15.34 1.41 -13.13
C LEU A 52 14.65 0.18 -13.71
N TYR A 53 14.80 -0.10 -15.02
CA TYR A 53 14.21 -1.29 -15.66
C TYR A 53 14.50 -2.55 -14.81
N PRO A 54 13.48 -3.37 -14.50
CA PRO A 54 12.13 -3.44 -15.08
C PRO A 54 11.10 -2.57 -14.35
N CYS A 55 11.54 -1.68 -13.50
CA CYS A 55 10.72 -0.77 -12.72
C CYS A 55 10.61 0.60 -13.39
N VAL A 56 9.49 1.27 -13.14
CA VAL A 56 9.20 2.63 -13.58
C VAL A 56 8.81 3.47 -12.37
N CYS A 57 9.30 4.70 -12.32
CA CYS A 57 8.81 5.69 -11.36
C CYS A 57 7.54 6.33 -11.94
N GLU A 58 6.38 6.00 -11.37
CA GLU A 58 5.09 6.51 -11.85
C GLU A 58 4.89 7.97 -11.46
N LYS A 59 5.28 8.32 -10.23
CA LYS A 59 5.26 9.70 -9.72
C LYS A 59 6.12 9.88 -8.46
N GLY A 60 6.48 11.13 -8.21
CA GLY A 60 7.04 11.60 -6.96
C GLY A 60 5.97 12.04 -5.96
N SER A 61 6.35 12.16 -4.68
CA SER A 61 5.51 12.71 -3.61
C SER A 61 6.36 13.40 -2.54
N ASP A 62 5.70 13.98 -1.55
CA ASP A 62 6.38 14.59 -0.41
C ASP A 62 6.95 13.57 0.59
N THR A 63 6.59 12.29 0.44
CA THR A 63 7.05 11.21 1.35
C THR A 63 7.86 10.12 0.65
N GLY A 64 7.85 10.09 -0.68
CA GLY A 64 8.71 9.21 -1.47
C GLY A 64 8.18 8.91 -2.86
N LEU A 65 8.85 7.98 -3.53
CA LEU A 65 8.54 7.59 -4.90
C LEU A 65 7.44 6.53 -4.95
N TYR A 66 6.65 6.58 -6.01
CA TYR A 66 5.74 5.51 -6.43
C TYR A 66 6.42 4.72 -7.53
N ILE A 67 6.81 3.50 -7.22
CA ILE A 67 7.56 2.63 -8.13
C ILE A 67 6.68 1.44 -8.50
N ARG A 68 6.62 1.13 -9.79
CA ARG A 68 5.95 -0.07 -10.32
C ARG A 68 6.94 -0.91 -11.10
N CYS A 69 7.07 -2.18 -10.74
CA CYS A 69 7.85 -3.18 -11.48
C CYS A 69 6.90 -4.26 -11.99
N GLU A 70 6.98 -4.59 -13.27
CA GLU A 70 6.02 -5.49 -13.91
C GLU A 70 6.68 -6.51 -14.86
N ASN A 71 6.03 -7.67 -15.03
CA ASN A 71 6.34 -8.67 -16.06
C ASN A 71 7.82 -9.09 -16.11
N THR A 72 8.42 -9.28 -14.93
CA THR A 72 9.83 -9.65 -14.79
C THR A 72 10.01 -10.87 -13.88
N GLY A 73 11.15 -11.55 -14.04
CA GLY A 73 11.63 -12.56 -13.12
C GLY A 73 12.47 -11.96 -11.99
N LEU A 74 12.81 -12.80 -11.00
CA LEU A 74 13.50 -12.37 -9.79
C LEU A 74 14.88 -11.75 -10.03
N ALA A 75 15.68 -12.30 -10.95
CA ALA A 75 17.03 -11.83 -11.23
C ALA A 75 17.03 -10.38 -11.75
N VAL A 76 16.21 -10.10 -12.77
CA VAL A 76 16.09 -8.78 -13.38
C VAL A 76 15.42 -7.79 -12.41
N LEU A 77 14.44 -8.25 -11.63
CA LEU A 77 13.84 -7.46 -10.55
C LEU A 77 14.89 -7.01 -9.52
N SER A 78 15.76 -7.93 -9.08
CA SER A 78 16.81 -7.66 -8.09
C SER A 78 17.75 -6.54 -8.54
N VAL A 79 18.11 -6.52 -9.83
CA VAL A 79 18.93 -5.44 -10.40
C VAL A 79 18.19 -4.10 -10.36
N GLY A 80 16.92 -4.07 -10.81
CA GLY A 80 16.11 -2.85 -10.78
C GLY A 80 15.93 -2.29 -9.37
N LEU A 81 15.60 -3.15 -8.40
CA LEU A 81 15.48 -2.77 -6.99
C LEU A 81 16.81 -2.31 -6.39
N GLY A 82 17.93 -2.93 -6.78
CA GLY A 82 19.27 -2.48 -6.40
C GLY A 82 19.59 -1.07 -6.90
N ASN A 83 19.21 -0.76 -8.14
CA ASN A 83 19.39 0.59 -8.71
C ASN A 83 18.50 1.61 -8.00
N ILE A 84 17.26 1.25 -7.67
CA ILE A 84 16.36 2.09 -6.87
C ILE A 84 16.96 2.37 -5.50
N ALA A 85 17.46 1.34 -4.81
CA ALA A 85 18.13 1.49 -3.52
C ALA A 85 19.37 2.39 -3.63
N GLY A 86 20.11 2.31 -4.73
CA GLY A 86 21.26 3.16 -5.04
C GLY A 86 20.92 4.65 -5.19
N LEU A 87 19.66 5.00 -5.46
CA LEU A 87 19.22 6.40 -5.46
C LEU A 87 19.17 6.99 -4.05
N GLY A 88 19.06 6.15 -3.00
CA GLY A 88 18.96 6.59 -1.61
C GLY A 88 17.67 7.38 -1.31
N LEU A 89 16.65 7.24 -2.15
CA LEU A 89 15.37 7.94 -1.99
C LEU A 89 14.33 7.04 -1.29
N PRO A 90 13.41 7.62 -0.50
CA PRO A 90 12.31 6.87 0.07
C PRO A 90 11.33 6.43 -1.01
N VAL A 91 10.84 5.19 -0.87
CA VAL A 91 9.79 4.62 -1.70
C VAL A 91 8.51 4.59 -0.88
N GLU A 92 7.59 5.47 -1.22
CA GLU A 92 6.30 5.52 -0.54
C GLU A 92 5.48 4.26 -0.86
N ARG A 93 5.48 3.86 -2.14
CA ARG A 93 4.76 2.68 -2.62
C ARG A 93 5.59 1.94 -3.66
N LEU A 94 5.81 0.66 -3.42
CA LEU A 94 6.35 -0.28 -4.39
C LEU A 94 5.26 -1.26 -4.81
N LEU A 95 4.91 -1.26 -6.10
CA LEU A 95 4.00 -2.20 -6.72
C LEU A 95 4.78 -3.22 -7.54
N LEU A 96 4.66 -4.49 -7.19
CA LEU A 96 5.21 -5.64 -7.89
C LEU A 96 4.07 -6.39 -8.56
N LYS A 97 3.93 -6.28 -9.88
CA LYS A 97 2.77 -6.79 -10.61
C LYS A 97 3.14 -7.82 -11.68
N GLU A 98 2.36 -8.88 -11.84
CA GLU A 98 2.50 -9.88 -12.92
C GLU A 98 3.92 -10.46 -13.03
N LEU A 99 4.60 -10.61 -11.89
CA LEU A 99 5.95 -11.16 -11.83
C LEU A 99 5.94 -12.67 -12.04
N LYS A 100 6.97 -13.18 -12.72
CA LYS A 100 7.12 -14.62 -13.02
C LYS A 100 7.91 -15.32 -11.91
N ILE A 101 7.46 -15.14 -10.67
CA ILE A 101 8.18 -15.56 -9.46
C ILE A 101 7.24 -16.37 -8.58
N SER A 102 7.69 -17.58 -8.20
CA SER A 102 6.92 -18.46 -7.32
C SER A 102 7.39 -18.45 -5.88
N ASN A 103 8.63 -18.04 -5.62
CA ASN A 103 9.18 -17.94 -4.27
C ASN A 103 9.88 -16.60 -4.12
N LEU A 104 9.51 -15.84 -3.09
CA LEU A 104 10.19 -14.59 -2.75
C LEU A 104 11.33 -14.92 -1.77
N PHE A 105 12.58 -14.74 -2.19
CA PHE A 105 13.74 -15.12 -1.39
C PHE A 105 14.89 -14.13 -1.52
N GLY A 106 15.79 -14.17 -0.54
CA GLY A 106 16.97 -13.31 -0.50
C GLY A 106 16.66 -11.86 -0.12
N PRO A 107 17.69 -11.03 0.03
CA PRO A 107 17.55 -9.66 0.54
C PRO A 107 17.17 -8.68 -0.58
N LEU A 108 16.05 -8.92 -1.27
CA LEU A 108 15.61 -8.14 -2.44
C LEU A 108 15.40 -6.66 -2.15
N PHE A 109 15.00 -6.34 -0.92
CA PHE A 109 14.74 -4.98 -0.47
C PHE A 109 15.89 -4.41 0.38
N HIS A 110 17.09 -4.99 0.28
CA HIS A 110 18.25 -4.48 1.00
C HIS A 110 18.50 -3.01 0.65
N ARG A 111 18.81 -2.20 1.68
CA ARG A 111 19.05 -0.75 1.56
C ARG A 111 17.89 0.06 0.96
N SER A 112 16.70 -0.52 0.82
CA SER A 112 15.51 0.19 0.41
C SER A 112 14.75 0.70 1.62
N THR A 113 14.08 1.85 1.46
CA THR A 113 13.14 2.35 2.46
C THR A 113 11.75 2.35 1.84
N ILE A 114 10.96 1.32 2.14
CA ILE A 114 9.64 1.10 1.52
C ILE A 114 8.57 1.22 2.59
N ARG A 115 7.59 2.11 2.40
CA ARG A 115 6.46 2.28 3.33
C ARG A 115 5.31 1.33 3.02
N VAL A 116 4.91 1.24 1.76
CA VAL A 116 3.83 0.38 1.28
C VAL A 116 4.37 -0.56 0.21
N LEU A 117 4.22 -1.87 0.42
CA LEU A 117 4.55 -2.90 -0.56
C LEU A 117 3.26 -3.58 -1.03
N GLN A 118 3.06 -3.59 -2.34
CA GLN A 118 1.96 -4.30 -2.99
C GLN A 118 2.52 -5.33 -3.94
N ILE A 119 2.01 -6.54 -3.85
CA ILE A 119 2.34 -7.65 -4.73
C ILE A 119 1.05 -8.16 -5.33
N GLU A 120 0.88 -8.02 -6.64
CA GLU A 120 -0.39 -8.25 -7.33
C GLU A 120 -0.21 -9.22 -8.49
N ASP A 121 -1.12 -10.18 -8.61
CA ASP A 121 -1.20 -11.11 -9.75
C ASP A 121 0.14 -11.84 -9.98
N THR A 122 0.81 -12.22 -8.89
CA THR A 122 2.08 -12.95 -8.93
C THR A 122 1.88 -14.35 -8.33
N PRO A 123 2.39 -15.42 -8.95
CA PRO A 123 2.13 -16.79 -8.52
C PRO A 123 3.02 -17.19 -7.33
N ILE A 124 3.23 -16.29 -6.37
CA ILE A 124 4.03 -16.51 -5.17
C ILE A 124 3.32 -17.56 -4.31
N ARG A 125 4.05 -18.63 -4.00
CA ARG A 125 3.63 -19.74 -3.13
C ARG A 125 4.27 -19.65 -1.76
N SER A 126 5.54 -19.25 -1.70
CA SER A 126 6.29 -19.13 -0.45
C SER A 126 7.11 -17.85 -0.37
N ILE A 127 7.35 -17.40 0.85
CA ILE A 127 8.16 -16.23 1.18
C ILE A 127 9.18 -16.66 2.22
N ASP A 128 10.46 -16.46 1.92
CA ASP A 128 11.57 -16.81 2.79
C ASP A 128 11.67 -15.88 4.01
N GLN A 129 12.23 -16.39 5.11
CA GLN A 129 12.38 -15.67 6.38
C GLN A 129 13.11 -14.32 6.26
N TYR A 130 14.01 -14.17 5.28
CA TYR A 130 14.78 -12.94 5.08
C TYR A 130 14.32 -12.13 3.88
N ALA A 131 13.20 -12.49 3.25
CA ALA A 131 12.69 -11.80 2.06
C ALA A 131 12.46 -10.29 2.30
N PHE A 132 12.08 -9.91 3.53
CA PHE A 132 11.84 -8.52 3.92
C PHE A 132 13.01 -7.86 4.67
N ALA A 133 14.20 -8.47 4.66
CA ALA A 133 15.39 -7.87 5.24
C ALA A 133 15.72 -6.53 4.55
N GLY A 134 15.96 -5.48 5.35
CA GLY A 134 16.20 -4.12 4.86
C GLY A 134 14.98 -3.19 5.01
N VAL A 135 13.76 -3.72 4.89
CA VAL A 135 12.51 -2.94 5.05
C VAL A 135 11.79 -3.22 6.36
N ASN A 136 12.37 -4.04 7.22
CA ASN A 136 11.80 -4.50 8.48
C ASN A 136 11.42 -3.36 9.46
N ARG A 137 12.07 -2.19 9.35
CA ARG A 137 11.77 -0.99 10.15
C ARG A 137 11.02 0.10 9.40
N THR A 138 10.79 -0.04 8.10
CA THR A 138 10.16 0.99 7.26
C THR A 138 8.80 0.57 6.72
N LEU A 139 8.61 -0.73 6.48
CA LEU A 139 7.37 -1.28 5.93
C LEU A 139 6.22 -1.16 6.94
N GLN A 140 5.16 -0.46 6.52
CA GLN A 140 3.96 -0.20 7.32
C GLN A 140 2.75 -0.96 6.80
N GLU A 141 2.65 -1.11 5.48
CA GLU A 141 1.54 -1.82 4.84
C GLU A 141 2.04 -2.83 3.81
N LEU A 142 1.56 -4.07 3.91
CA LEU A 142 1.85 -5.15 2.99
C LEU A 142 0.55 -5.70 2.43
N TYR A 143 0.42 -5.63 1.10
CA TYR A 143 -0.70 -6.19 0.36
C TYR A 143 -0.19 -7.26 -0.60
N MET A 144 -0.77 -8.45 -0.50
CA MET A 144 -0.55 -9.55 -1.44
C MET A 144 -1.91 -9.93 -2.00
N ILE A 145 -2.12 -9.67 -3.28
CA ILE A 145 -3.40 -9.80 -3.97
C ILE A 145 -3.24 -10.81 -5.09
N ASN A 146 -4.17 -11.78 -5.17
CA ASN A 146 -4.16 -12.84 -6.17
C ASN A 146 -2.81 -13.56 -6.21
N THR A 147 -2.42 -14.13 -5.07
CA THR A 147 -1.19 -14.91 -4.94
C THR A 147 -1.49 -16.39 -4.73
N GLU A 148 -0.51 -17.26 -4.92
CA GLU A 148 -0.70 -18.70 -4.73
C GLU A 148 -0.25 -19.20 -3.34
N ILE A 149 -0.16 -18.30 -2.35
CA ILE A 149 0.36 -18.62 -1.02
C ILE A 149 -0.51 -19.70 -0.39
N ASP A 150 0.09 -20.85 -0.08
CA ASP A 150 -0.56 -22.04 0.46
C ASP A 150 -0.31 -22.24 1.96
N VAL A 151 0.73 -21.61 2.51
CA VAL A 151 1.06 -21.59 3.94
C VAL A 151 1.31 -20.15 4.39
N PHE A 152 0.76 -19.78 5.55
CA PHE A 152 0.99 -18.45 6.14
C PHE A 152 2.49 -18.25 6.43
N PRO A 153 3.15 -17.22 5.86
CA PRO A 153 4.61 -17.07 5.92
C PRO A 153 5.05 -16.41 7.25
N LYS A 154 4.83 -17.12 8.37
CA LYS A 154 5.08 -16.60 9.71
C LYS A 154 6.53 -16.15 9.92
N ASP A 155 7.49 -16.89 9.37
CA ASP A 155 8.92 -16.63 9.57
C ASP A 155 9.35 -15.32 8.87
N ALA A 156 8.82 -15.04 7.68
CA ALA A 156 9.08 -13.79 6.96
C ALA A 156 8.54 -12.56 7.71
N PHE A 157 7.46 -12.72 8.45
CA PHE A 157 6.85 -11.63 9.21
C PHE A 157 7.46 -11.44 10.61
N MET A 158 8.35 -12.32 11.06
CA MET A 158 8.96 -12.21 12.40
C MET A 158 9.65 -10.86 12.63
N ILE A 159 10.31 -10.33 11.59
CA ILE A 159 11.16 -9.14 11.68
C ILE A 159 10.40 -7.82 11.44
N LEU A 160 9.14 -7.85 11.02
CA LEU A 160 8.38 -6.68 10.56
C LEU A 160 7.85 -5.83 11.73
N GLY A 161 8.72 -5.06 12.37
CA GLY A 161 8.43 -4.32 13.60
C GLY A 161 7.61 -3.04 13.46
N ASN A 162 7.24 -2.62 12.25
CA ASN A 162 6.40 -1.44 12.01
C ASN A 162 5.16 -1.73 11.16
N LEU A 163 4.93 -3.00 10.79
CA LEU A 163 3.79 -3.38 9.97
C LEU A 163 2.48 -3.18 10.77
N SER A 164 1.62 -2.31 10.27
CA SER A 164 0.30 -2.03 10.85
C SER A 164 -0.84 -2.61 10.02
N VAL A 165 -0.57 -2.95 8.76
CA VAL A 165 -1.54 -3.53 7.82
C VAL A 165 -0.93 -4.73 7.12
N LEU A 166 -1.61 -5.87 7.24
CA LEU A 166 -1.33 -7.05 6.46
C LEU A 166 -2.60 -7.48 5.74
N SER A 167 -2.55 -7.50 4.42
CA SER A 167 -3.64 -7.99 3.57
C SER A 167 -3.11 -9.10 2.67
N ILE A 168 -3.68 -10.29 2.83
CA ILE A 168 -3.47 -11.42 1.93
C ILE A 168 -4.84 -11.76 1.34
N ASP A 169 -5.05 -11.37 0.10
CA ASP A 169 -6.30 -11.55 -0.62
C ASP A 169 -6.10 -12.49 -1.81
N GLY A 170 -7.04 -13.42 -2.02
CA GLY A 170 -6.94 -14.37 -3.12
C GLY A 170 -5.75 -15.33 -2.93
N HIS A 171 -5.76 -16.12 -1.86
CA HIS A 171 -4.68 -17.06 -1.50
C HIS A 171 -5.15 -18.53 -1.49
N LYS A 172 -4.21 -19.49 -1.48
CA LYS A 172 -4.49 -20.94 -1.44
C LYS A 172 -4.39 -21.57 -0.05
N MET A 173 -4.14 -20.78 1.00
CA MET A 173 -4.10 -21.28 2.38
C MET A 173 -5.39 -22.00 2.75
N THR A 174 -5.25 -23.19 3.34
CA THR A 174 -6.38 -24.02 3.79
C THR A 174 -6.54 -24.01 5.31
N LYS A 175 -5.46 -23.77 6.05
CA LYS A 175 -5.46 -23.77 7.53
C LYS A 175 -4.50 -22.71 8.05
N LEU A 176 -4.79 -22.17 9.23
CA LEU A 176 -3.86 -21.36 10.01
C LEU A 176 -3.32 -22.17 11.19
N ALA A 177 -2.06 -21.96 11.56
CA ALA A 177 -1.50 -22.52 12.77
C ALA A 177 -1.86 -21.64 13.99
N LYS A 178 -1.78 -22.20 15.20
CA LYS A 178 -2.07 -21.46 16.44
C LYS A 178 -1.05 -20.37 16.76
N ASP A 179 0.15 -20.49 16.20
CA ASP A 179 1.35 -19.71 16.49
C ASP A 179 1.79 -18.85 15.29
N ILE A 180 0.91 -18.56 14.33
CA ILE A 180 1.25 -17.81 13.10
C ILE A 180 1.85 -16.41 13.35
N PHE A 181 1.62 -15.83 14.53
CA PHE A 181 2.22 -14.57 14.95
C PHE A 181 3.09 -14.70 16.22
N ALA A 182 3.33 -15.92 16.72
CA ALA A 182 4.10 -16.11 17.95
C ALA A 182 5.54 -15.61 17.77
N GLY A 183 6.02 -14.78 18.70
CA GLY A 183 7.38 -14.23 18.66
C GLY A 183 7.63 -13.18 17.58
N SER A 184 6.64 -12.83 16.74
CA SER A 184 6.81 -11.81 15.71
C SER A 184 6.71 -10.40 16.28
N GLU A 185 7.56 -9.49 15.79
CA GLU A 185 7.51 -8.06 16.16
C GLU A 185 6.20 -7.38 15.72
N VAL A 186 5.47 -7.97 14.75
CA VAL A 186 4.20 -7.44 14.22
C VAL A 186 3.10 -7.39 15.28
N VAL A 187 3.17 -8.26 16.29
CA VAL A 187 2.12 -8.46 17.31
C VAL A 187 1.78 -7.18 18.07
N GLY A 188 2.78 -6.32 18.30
CA GLY A 188 2.62 -5.05 19.03
C GLY A 188 2.16 -3.86 18.17
N LYS A 189 1.93 -4.07 16.87
CA LYS A 189 1.76 -3.01 15.87
C LYS A 189 0.61 -3.24 14.90
N LEU A 190 0.28 -4.49 14.60
CA LEU A 190 -0.75 -4.82 13.63
C LEU A 190 -2.12 -4.30 14.06
N GLU A 191 -2.72 -3.47 13.23
CA GLU A 191 -4.05 -2.89 13.46
C GLU A 191 -5.10 -3.45 12.50
N ARG A 192 -4.68 -3.85 11.29
CA ARG A 192 -5.55 -4.38 10.24
C ARG A 192 -4.98 -5.69 9.70
N LEU A 193 -5.76 -6.75 9.81
CA LEU A 193 -5.45 -8.06 9.24
C LEU A 193 -6.57 -8.50 8.32
N HIS A 194 -6.28 -8.64 7.04
CA HIS A 194 -7.20 -9.21 6.06
C HIS A 194 -6.60 -10.51 5.51
N LEU A 195 -7.33 -11.61 5.67
CA LEU A 195 -7.02 -12.91 5.06
C LEU A 195 -8.27 -13.34 4.32
N SER A 196 -8.46 -12.87 3.09
CA SER A 196 -9.75 -12.91 2.38
C SER A 196 -9.68 -13.67 1.05
N ASN A 197 -10.86 -14.06 0.57
CA ASN A 197 -11.06 -14.68 -0.74
C ASN A 197 -10.15 -15.90 -0.99
N GLY A 198 -10.05 -16.77 0.02
CA GLY A 198 -9.21 -17.96 -0.04
C GLY A 198 -9.92 -19.26 0.31
N LEU A 199 -9.14 -20.22 0.81
CA LEU A 199 -9.62 -21.57 1.09
C LEU A 199 -9.51 -21.93 2.57
N ILE A 200 -9.34 -20.95 3.47
CA ILE A 200 -9.14 -21.23 4.89
C ILE A 200 -10.40 -21.89 5.44
N SER A 201 -10.25 -23.13 5.91
CA SER A 201 -11.33 -23.95 6.45
C SER A 201 -11.18 -24.25 7.94
N ASP A 202 -9.98 -24.03 8.50
CA ASP A 202 -9.68 -24.23 9.91
C ASP A 202 -8.80 -23.11 10.47
N ILE A 203 -9.26 -22.49 11.55
CA ILE A 203 -8.54 -21.45 12.29
C ILE A 203 -8.54 -21.85 13.78
N PRO A 204 -7.39 -22.04 14.42
CA PRO A 204 -7.30 -22.24 15.86
C PRO A 204 -7.74 -20.98 16.63
N PRO A 205 -8.45 -21.10 17.77
CA PRO A 205 -8.86 -19.95 18.59
C PRO A 205 -7.70 -19.05 19.04
N GLU A 206 -6.49 -19.58 19.11
CA GLU A 206 -5.29 -18.87 19.57
C GLU A 206 -4.64 -18.02 18.48
N ALA A 207 -4.96 -18.27 17.20
CA ALA A 207 -4.22 -17.70 16.06
C ALA A 207 -4.13 -16.16 16.09
N PHE A 208 -5.18 -15.48 16.58
CA PHE A 208 -5.25 -14.01 16.63
C PHE A 208 -5.16 -13.44 18.06
N GLN A 209 -5.11 -14.29 19.10
CA GLN A 209 -5.17 -13.85 20.51
C GLN A 209 -4.03 -12.92 20.91
N VAL A 210 -2.87 -13.09 20.27
CA VAL A 210 -1.68 -12.29 20.57
C VAL A 210 -1.80 -10.86 20.03
N LEU A 211 -2.64 -10.61 19.01
CA LEU A 211 -2.74 -9.34 18.29
C LEU A 211 -3.53 -8.27 19.09
N LYS A 212 -2.94 -7.77 20.17
CA LYS A 212 -3.61 -6.88 21.14
C LYS A 212 -4.08 -5.56 20.55
N LYS A 213 -3.46 -5.07 19.47
CA LYS A 213 -3.83 -3.79 18.81
C LYS A 213 -4.74 -3.96 17.59
N LEU A 214 -5.21 -5.17 17.31
CA LEU A 214 -6.01 -5.44 16.13
C LEU A 214 -7.36 -4.72 16.23
N LYS A 215 -7.60 -3.78 15.31
CA LYS A 215 -8.84 -3.01 15.19
C LYS A 215 -9.77 -3.59 14.13
N LYS A 216 -9.21 -4.18 13.07
CA LYS A 216 -9.99 -4.78 11.97
C LYS A 216 -9.48 -6.17 11.64
N LEU A 217 -10.39 -7.14 11.67
CA LEU A 217 -10.16 -8.49 11.21
C LEU A 217 -11.15 -8.80 10.09
N ASP A 218 -10.62 -9.09 8.90
CA ASP A 218 -11.41 -9.48 7.74
C ASP A 218 -11.02 -10.89 7.30
N LEU A 219 -11.98 -11.80 7.31
CA LEU A 219 -11.85 -13.20 6.91
C LEU A 219 -12.86 -13.58 5.82
N HIS A 220 -13.45 -12.60 5.14
CA HIS A 220 -14.53 -12.84 4.18
C HIS A 220 -14.07 -13.72 3.01
N GLY A 221 -15.02 -14.44 2.41
CA GLY A 221 -14.77 -15.26 1.22
C GLY A 221 -13.91 -16.51 1.46
N ASN A 222 -13.65 -16.90 2.71
CA ASN A 222 -13.04 -18.19 3.06
C ASN A 222 -14.09 -19.31 3.21
N LYS A 223 -13.67 -20.49 3.68
CA LYS A 223 -14.49 -21.72 3.70
C LYS A 223 -14.50 -22.39 5.06
N LEU A 224 -14.67 -21.62 6.14
CA LEU A 224 -14.68 -22.14 7.49
C LEU A 224 -15.86 -23.10 7.69
N VAL A 225 -15.53 -24.32 8.12
CA VAL A 225 -16.53 -25.38 8.29
C VAL A 225 -17.23 -25.23 9.63
N THR A 226 -16.50 -24.89 10.69
CA THR A 226 -17.03 -24.79 12.06
C THR A 226 -16.43 -23.60 12.80
N LEU A 227 -17.24 -22.95 13.65
CA LEU A 227 -16.75 -21.99 14.64
C LEU A 227 -16.48 -22.71 15.95
N LYS A 228 -15.22 -22.69 16.39
CA LYS A 228 -14.81 -23.28 17.67
C LYS A 228 -15.21 -22.37 18.82
N ARG A 229 -15.37 -22.96 20.01
CA ARG A 229 -15.56 -22.17 21.24
C ARG A 229 -14.39 -21.20 21.41
N ASN A 230 -14.69 -19.95 21.74
CA ASN A 230 -13.70 -18.88 21.93
C ASN A 230 -12.89 -18.50 20.67
N GLN A 231 -13.40 -18.78 19.45
CA GLN A 231 -12.70 -18.52 18.17
C GLN A 231 -12.08 -17.11 18.07
N PHE A 232 -12.78 -16.10 18.59
CA PHE A 232 -12.40 -14.69 18.52
C PHE A 232 -12.12 -14.09 19.90
N LYS A 233 -11.84 -14.93 20.89
CA LYS A 233 -11.44 -14.47 22.23
C LYS A 233 -10.14 -13.67 22.11
N GLY A 234 -10.00 -12.60 22.89
CA GLY A 234 -8.77 -11.81 22.95
C GLY A 234 -8.71 -10.63 21.97
N LEU A 235 -9.69 -10.50 21.06
CA LEU A 235 -9.83 -9.39 20.11
C LEU A 235 -10.35 -8.09 20.76
N ARG A 236 -9.80 -7.73 21.92
CA ARG A 236 -10.34 -6.71 22.84
C ARG A 236 -10.55 -5.35 22.20
N ASP A 237 -9.61 -4.96 21.33
CA ASP A 237 -9.63 -3.66 20.64
C ASP A 237 -10.23 -3.73 19.23
N THR A 238 -10.73 -4.89 18.80
CA THR A 238 -11.32 -5.06 17.46
C THR A 238 -12.65 -4.35 17.37
N GLU A 239 -12.76 -3.46 16.39
CA GLU A 239 -13.92 -2.61 16.10
C GLU A 239 -14.77 -3.18 14.96
N LEU A 240 -14.13 -3.87 14.01
CA LEU A 240 -14.75 -4.47 12.84
C LEU A 240 -14.28 -5.92 12.68
N LEU A 241 -15.26 -6.81 12.60
CA LEU A 241 -15.07 -8.22 12.28
C LEU A 241 -15.93 -8.58 11.06
N ASP A 242 -15.29 -8.93 9.96
CA ASP A 242 -15.96 -9.34 8.72
C ASP A 242 -15.78 -10.84 8.48
N LEU A 243 -16.91 -11.55 8.44
CA LEU A 243 -17.00 -13.00 8.23
C LEU A 243 -17.89 -13.35 7.03
N ARG A 244 -18.22 -12.37 6.18
CA ARG A 244 -19.16 -12.57 5.07
C ARG A 244 -18.69 -13.69 4.15
N GLY A 245 -19.61 -14.59 3.81
CA GLY A 245 -19.32 -15.70 2.89
C GLY A 245 -18.28 -16.70 3.42
N MET A 246 -17.89 -16.62 4.70
CA MET A 246 -16.91 -17.51 5.31
C MET A 246 -17.49 -18.91 5.57
N PHE A 247 -18.80 -19.00 5.81
CA PHE A 247 -19.46 -20.24 6.24
C PHE A 247 -20.10 -20.97 5.06
N ALA A 248 -19.87 -22.28 4.99
CA ALA A 248 -20.61 -23.15 4.09
C ALA A 248 -22.11 -23.17 4.48
N ARG A 249 -22.98 -23.44 3.49
CA ARG A 249 -24.42 -23.61 3.78
C ARG A 249 -24.61 -24.75 4.78
N ASN A 250 -25.50 -24.54 5.75
CA ASN A 250 -25.84 -25.46 6.85
C ASN A 250 -24.74 -25.65 7.90
N THR A 251 -23.73 -24.77 7.98
CA THR A 251 -22.82 -24.76 9.14
C THR A 251 -23.62 -24.57 10.43
N VAL A 252 -23.46 -25.53 11.34
CA VAL A 252 -24.14 -25.53 12.63
C VAL A 252 -23.33 -24.71 13.62
N ILE A 253 -24.01 -23.81 14.32
CA ILE A 253 -23.42 -23.00 15.37
C ILE A 253 -24.19 -23.19 16.68
N LYS A 254 -23.44 -23.38 17.77
CA LYS A 254 -24.01 -23.48 19.11
C LYS A 254 -23.92 -22.16 19.85
N VAL A 255 -22.70 -21.61 19.95
CA VAL A 255 -22.45 -20.37 20.68
C VAL A 255 -21.29 -19.61 20.04
N VAL A 256 -21.45 -18.29 19.88
CA VAL A 256 -20.35 -17.36 19.55
C VAL A 256 -20.13 -16.43 20.73
N HIS A 257 -18.89 -16.42 21.23
CA HIS A 257 -18.47 -15.47 22.25
C HIS A 257 -17.78 -14.29 21.57
N LEU A 258 -18.45 -13.13 21.57
CA LEU A 258 -17.93 -11.85 21.10
C LEU A 258 -17.89 -10.80 22.23
N ASP A 259 -18.12 -11.23 23.48
CA ASP A 259 -18.04 -10.39 24.66
C ASP A 259 -16.63 -9.84 24.89
N HIS A 260 -16.54 -8.71 25.59
CA HIS A 260 -15.29 -8.03 25.94
C HIS A 260 -14.43 -7.58 24.74
N ASN A 261 -15.09 -7.11 23.66
CA ASN A 261 -14.44 -6.48 22.51
C ASN A 261 -15.07 -5.09 22.23
N LYS A 262 -14.49 -4.33 21.29
CA LYS A 262 -15.00 -3.02 20.84
C LYS A 262 -15.83 -3.09 19.56
N ILE A 263 -16.35 -4.26 19.20
CA ILE A 263 -17.03 -4.48 17.92
C ILE A 263 -18.29 -3.62 17.86
N LYS A 264 -18.29 -2.61 16.98
CA LYS A 264 -19.44 -1.71 16.76
C LYS A 264 -20.32 -2.16 15.60
N LYS A 265 -19.75 -2.90 14.66
CA LYS A 265 -20.41 -3.30 13.43
C LYS A 265 -20.04 -4.75 13.10
N LEU A 266 -21.06 -5.59 13.00
CA LEU A 266 -21.02 -6.86 12.30
C LEU A 266 -21.83 -6.68 11.01
N ASP A 267 -21.39 -7.26 9.91
CA ASP A 267 -22.18 -7.24 8.69
C ASP A 267 -23.44 -8.12 8.87
N THR A 268 -24.56 -7.64 8.33
CA THR A 268 -25.84 -8.37 8.34
C THR A 268 -25.75 -9.78 7.72
N ASN A 269 -24.78 -10.01 6.85
CA ASN A 269 -24.53 -11.28 6.16
C ASN A 269 -23.38 -12.07 6.76
N SER A 270 -22.75 -11.64 7.87
CA SER A 270 -21.63 -12.35 8.51
C SER A 270 -21.96 -13.81 8.83
N PHE A 271 -23.24 -14.10 9.13
CA PHE A 271 -23.73 -15.42 9.55
C PHE A 271 -24.70 -16.05 8.55
N ARG A 272 -24.75 -15.52 7.33
CA ARG A 272 -25.65 -15.99 6.28
C ARG A 272 -25.33 -17.45 5.92
N GLY A 273 -26.35 -18.30 5.89
CA GLY A 273 -26.23 -19.72 5.54
C GLY A 273 -25.95 -20.65 6.72
N MET A 274 -25.81 -20.14 7.94
CA MET A 274 -25.68 -20.95 9.15
C MET A 274 -27.03 -21.36 9.75
N ARG A 275 -27.01 -22.44 10.54
CA ARG A 275 -28.15 -22.91 11.34
C ARG A 275 -27.81 -22.83 12.83
N PHE A 276 -28.65 -22.10 13.59
CA PHE A 276 -28.56 -22.03 15.05
C PHE A 276 -29.24 -23.25 15.66
N LEU A 277 -28.57 -23.91 16.61
CA LEU A 277 -29.12 -24.99 17.44
C LEU A 277 -29.41 -24.49 18.86
#